data_AF-A0A9E0XCL6-F1
#
_entry.id   AF-A0A9E0XCL6-F1
#
_cell.length_a   1.000
_cell.length_b   1.000
_cell.length_c   1.000
_cell.angle_alpha   90.00
_cell.angle_beta   90.00
_cell.angle_gamma   90.00
#
_symmetry.space_group_name_H-M   'P 1'
#
loop_
_entity.id
_entity.type
_entity.pdbx_description
1 polymer ?
#
loop_
_entity_poly.entity_id
_entity_poly.type
_entity_poly.pdbx_seq_one_letter_code
_entity_poly.pdbx_strand_id
1 'polypeptide(L)'
;MIVTEGIIDALTWWCAGYRNVTTAYSARRLPDELLDTLLAAKVRRVFLSFDRDQSGDLGAAEVAAQLAAHGVECLRVMFPPNHDANSYALAVTPAEKSLGVLLRSALPIDSHGAARPVASSSDASARASSSLAALAAKAAEAAPTPPTPEKKPEPVTPTAAPEMAAKEKSPDVPPTSPPSAPVAAGNAVVVAKDEPGEIVLVLGDREWRVRGLQKNTGFESLKVTLRVACGERWHLDQVDLCLARQRDNFVTAAAAETTLKSELLKRDLGRVFQKLEELQEARLRAEAAPKKTEPELPSALLDAARAFLRDPRLWDLITEHATACGIAGERGNVRVGYLGTVSRLLHRPLAIIIQSSSAAGKTTLMDAILAFVPPSCRIKYSAMTGQSLFYMGGVDLKHKILAIVEEAGAEKASYALKLLQSEGELSIASTGKDPHTGRMESQEYHVEGPTMIILTTTAVDLDEELQNRSLVLTVDESREQTERIHTLQREARTEAGIARRARRDELLALHRAAQSLLQPLPVFNPYADRLRFLSHQLRTRRDHEKYQLLIDSLALLFQHQRARKTIAGREHVVATLDDIARANELAHDVLGRGLDDMPPQTRRLLGLVQDLERERAEKGGTGGP
;
A
#
# COMPACT_ATOMS: atom_id res chain seq x y z
N MET A 1 31.97 -3.18 35.77
CA MET A 1 30.91 -2.50 35.01
C MET A 1 29.89 -3.54 34.56
N ILE A 2 28.59 -3.24 34.59
CA ILE A 2 27.55 -4.10 34.01
C ILE A 2 27.19 -3.53 32.64
N VAL A 3 27.13 -4.38 31.61
CA VAL A 3 26.70 -4.00 30.27
C VAL A 3 25.52 -4.88 29.89
N THR A 4 24.44 -4.23 29.47
CA THR A 4 23.16 -4.86 29.08
C THR A 4 22.88 -4.65 27.60
N GLU A 5 22.00 -5.45 27.01
CA GLU A 5 21.59 -5.29 25.61
C GLU A 5 20.64 -4.09 25.45
N GLY A 6 19.60 -4.01 26.29
CA GLY A 6 18.62 -2.94 26.28
C GLY A 6 18.73 -1.93 27.43
N ILE A 7 18.18 -0.73 27.23
CA ILE A 7 18.15 0.31 28.26
C ILE A 7 17.25 -0.03 29.45
N ILE A 8 16.20 -0.83 29.23
CA ILE A 8 15.27 -1.25 30.29
C ILE A 8 15.98 -2.18 31.28
N ASP A 9 16.83 -3.08 30.80
CA ASP A 9 17.67 -3.92 31.66
C ASP A 9 18.69 -3.11 32.45
N ALA A 10 19.32 -2.11 31.81
CA ALA A 10 20.21 -1.18 32.51
C ALA A 10 19.50 -0.46 33.66
N LEU A 11 18.28 0.04 33.41
CA LEU A 11 17.45 0.67 34.44
C LEU A 11 17.03 -0.31 35.52
N THR A 12 16.78 -1.58 35.18
CA THR A 12 16.44 -2.63 36.14
C THR A 12 17.58 -2.83 37.15
N TRP A 13 18.82 -2.94 36.67
CA TRP A 13 20.00 -3.00 37.54
C TRP A 13 20.18 -1.73 38.37
N TRP A 14 19.95 -0.56 37.78
CA TRP A 14 20.05 0.73 38.46
C TRP A 14 19.05 0.87 39.60
N CYS A 15 17.79 0.51 39.36
CA CYS A 15 16.71 0.48 40.36
C CYS A 15 17.01 -0.55 41.47
N ALA A 16 17.68 -1.64 41.14
CA ALA A 16 18.19 -2.63 42.09
C ALA A 16 19.50 -2.20 42.79
N GLY A 17 19.89 -0.93 42.74
CA GLY A 17 21.04 -0.40 43.49
C GLY A 17 22.40 -0.52 42.80
N TYR A 18 22.49 -1.16 41.64
CA TYR A 18 23.74 -1.32 40.89
C TYR A 18 23.95 -0.15 39.92
N ARG A 19 24.67 0.88 40.38
CA ARG A 19 24.88 2.13 39.62
C ARG A 19 25.96 2.07 38.54
N ASN A 20 26.83 1.06 38.57
CA ASN A 20 27.88 0.87 37.56
C ASN A 20 27.36 0.05 36.39
N VAL A 21 26.35 0.56 35.68
CA VAL A 21 25.66 -0.12 34.58
C VAL A 21 25.53 0.79 33.35
N THR A 22 25.64 0.20 32.16
CA THR A 22 25.38 0.84 30.87
C THR A 22 24.72 -0.16 29.91
N THR A 23 24.29 0.32 28.75
CA THR A 23 23.75 -0.51 27.65
C THR A 23 24.70 -0.49 26.46
N ALA A 24 24.72 -1.58 25.70
CA ALA A 24 25.46 -1.71 24.46
C ALA A 24 24.73 -1.07 23.26
N TYR A 25 23.45 -0.71 23.39
CA TYR A 25 22.57 -0.16 22.34
C TYR A 25 22.38 -1.05 21.09
N SER A 26 23.15 -2.13 20.96
CA SER A 26 23.07 -3.13 19.90
C SER A 26 23.39 -4.51 20.46
N ALA A 27 22.82 -5.55 19.84
CA ALA A 27 23.03 -6.93 20.24
C ALA A 27 24.46 -7.42 20.02
N ARG A 28 25.26 -6.82 19.13
CA ARG A 28 26.45 -7.50 18.57
C ARG A 28 27.79 -6.78 18.73
N ARG A 29 27.80 -5.47 18.96
CA ARG A 29 29.05 -4.72 19.15
C ARG A 29 28.83 -3.48 20.01
N LEU A 30 29.81 -3.13 20.83
CA LEU A 30 29.81 -1.83 21.52
C LEU A 30 30.13 -0.72 20.52
N PRO A 31 29.34 0.38 20.51
CA PRO A 31 29.69 1.60 19.79
C PRO A 31 31.10 2.07 20.19
N ASP A 32 31.86 2.58 19.23
CA ASP A 32 33.27 2.94 19.46
C ASP A 32 33.41 4.00 20.55
N GLU A 33 32.49 4.98 20.62
CA GLU A 33 32.44 5.98 21.70
C GLU A 33 32.30 5.35 23.10
N LEU A 34 31.49 4.30 23.23
CA LEU A 34 31.27 3.61 24.49
C LEU A 34 32.49 2.76 24.86
N LEU A 35 33.09 2.07 23.88
CA LEU A 35 34.32 1.33 24.08
C LEU A 35 35.44 2.27 24.56
N ASP A 36 35.66 3.39 23.87
CA ASP A 36 36.67 4.39 24.22
C ASP A 36 36.45 4.96 25.62
N THR A 37 35.18 5.21 25.99
CA THR A 37 34.82 5.66 27.34
C THR A 37 35.18 4.61 28.39
N LEU A 38 34.89 3.33 28.14
CA LEU A 38 35.22 2.23 29.08
C LEU A 38 36.74 2.08 29.26
N LEU A 39 37.51 2.24 28.18
CA LEU A 39 38.97 2.17 28.20
C LEU A 39 39.58 3.39 28.91
N ALA A 40 39.09 4.60 28.62
CA ALA A 40 39.50 5.84 29.27
C ALA A 40 39.20 5.80 30.78
N ALA A 41 38.07 5.22 31.18
CA ALA A 41 37.69 4.98 32.56
C ALA A 41 38.48 3.83 33.23
N LYS A 42 39.40 3.17 32.50
CA LYS A 42 40.24 2.07 32.97
C LYS A 42 39.44 0.91 33.56
N VAL A 43 38.30 0.59 32.95
CA VAL A 43 37.47 -0.53 33.36
C VAL A 43 38.23 -1.83 33.14
N ARG A 44 38.48 -2.58 34.22
CA ARG A 44 39.20 -3.85 34.16
C ARG A 44 38.30 -5.08 34.00
N ARG A 45 37.02 -4.94 34.38
CA ARG A 45 36.07 -6.05 34.41
C ARG A 45 34.66 -5.62 34.02
N VAL A 46 34.08 -6.38 33.10
CA VAL A 46 32.73 -6.19 32.57
C VAL A 46 31.88 -7.44 32.82
N PHE A 47 30.68 -7.24 33.35
CA PHE A 47 29.63 -8.25 33.46
C PHE A 47 28.65 -8.07 32.32
N LEU A 48 28.59 -9.03 31.40
CA LEU A 48 27.67 -9.05 30.26
C LEU A 48 26.34 -9.65 30.71
N SER A 49 25.37 -8.76 30.90
CA SER A 49 24.00 -9.02 31.32
C SER A 49 23.06 -8.93 30.11
N PHE A 50 23.36 -9.69 29.06
CA PHE A 50 22.52 -9.80 27.87
C PHE A 50 21.45 -10.87 28.08
N ASP A 51 20.44 -10.88 27.22
CA ASP A 51 19.32 -11.83 27.30
C ASP A 51 19.83 -13.26 27.19
N ARG A 52 19.20 -14.20 27.90
CA ARG A 52 19.55 -15.62 27.78
C ARG A 52 18.75 -16.28 26.66
N ASP A 53 19.01 -15.81 25.45
CA ASP A 53 18.55 -16.40 24.20
C ASP A 53 19.71 -16.53 23.18
N GLN A 54 19.42 -17.02 21.98
CA GLN A 54 20.45 -17.23 20.97
C GLN A 54 21.11 -15.92 20.51
N SER A 55 20.38 -14.81 20.48
CA SER A 55 20.88 -13.51 20.01
C SER A 55 21.79 -12.89 21.07
N GLY A 56 21.35 -12.84 22.32
CA GLY A 56 22.09 -12.30 23.45
C GLY A 56 23.35 -13.10 23.77
N ASP A 57 23.35 -14.42 23.55
CA ASP A 57 24.56 -15.24 23.73
C ASP A 57 25.61 -15.00 22.64
N LEU A 58 25.21 -14.90 21.37
CA LEU A 58 26.11 -14.50 20.28
C LEU A 58 26.65 -13.08 20.51
N GLY A 59 25.76 -12.18 20.93
CA GLY A 59 26.08 -10.81 21.24
C GLY A 59 27.09 -10.63 22.37
N ALA A 60 26.88 -11.35 23.46
CA ALA A 60 27.80 -11.36 24.59
C ALA A 60 29.18 -11.91 24.18
N ALA A 61 29.24 -12.91 23.31
CA ALA A 61 30.51 -13.44 22.80
C ALA A 61 31.27 -12.41 21.94
N GLU A 62 30.58 -11.72 21.02
CA GLU A 62 31.19 -10.71 20.15
C GLU A 62 31.68 -9.49 20.94
N VAL A 63 30.87 -8.99 21.88
CA VAL A 63 31.25 -7.89 22.78
C VAL A 63 32.38 -8.30 23.72
N ALA A 64 32.37 -9.54 24.23
CA ALA A 64 33.47 -10.07 25.03
C ALA A 64 34.78 -10.11 24.25
N ALA A 65 34.75 -10.54 22.98
CA ALA A 65 35.93 -10.56 22.10
C ALA A 65 36.48 -9.14 21.85
N GLN A 66 35.58 -8.17 21.60
CA GLN A 66 35.94 -6.75 21.41
C GLN A 66 36.64 -6.16 22.64
N LEU A 67 36.12 -6.45 23.84
CA LEU A 67 36.68 -5.98 25.11
C LEU A 67 37.98 -6.72 25.50
N ALA A 68 38.05 -8.03 25.24
CA ALA A 68 39.23 -8.85 25.50
C ALA A 68 40.44 -8.42 24.68
N ALA A 69 40.22 -7.96 23.43
CA ALA A 69 41.28 -7.38 22.58
C ALA A 69 41.98 -6.17 23.22
N HIS A 70 41.32 -5.51 24.18
CA HIS A 70 41.84 -4.36 24.91
C HIS A 70 42.22 -4.71 26.38
N GLY A 71 42.30 -6.01 26.71
CA GLY A 71 42.71 -6.49 28.02
C GLY A 71 41.64 -6.36 29.11
N VAL A 72 40.37 -6.21 28.76
CA VAL A 72 39.25 -6.13 29.71
C VAL A 72 38.69 -7.53 29.97
N GLU A 73 38.57 -7.93 31.25
CA GLU A 73 38.02 -9.22 31.65
C GLU A 73 36.48 -9.21 31.53
N CYS A 74 35.91 -10.21 30.85
CA CYS A 74 34.47 -10.33 30.65
C CYS A 74 33.88 -11.56 31.36
N LEU A 75 32.80 -11.34 32.11
CA LEU A 75 32.01 -12.40 32.74
C LEU A 75 30.57 -12.36 32.24
N ARG A 76 30.01 -13.52 31.92
CA ARG A 76 28.60 -13.69 31.53
C ARG A 76 27.72 -13.83 32.76
N VAL A 77 26.70 -12.99 32.87
CA VAL A 77 25.61 -13.16 33.83
C VAL A 77 24.62 -14.19 33.27
N MET A 78 24.35 -15.26 34.01
CA MET A 78 23.52 -16.38 33.56
C MET A 78 22.10 -16.27 34.14
N PHE A 79 21.18 -15.64 33.41
CA PHE A 79 19.73 -15.67 33.73
C PHE A 79 19.15 -17.07 33.56
N PRO A 80 17.90 -17.37 33.96
CA PRO A 80 17.18 -18.55 33.46
C PRO A 80 16.96 -18.47 31.93
N PRO A 81 16.76 -19.60 31.21
CA PRO A 81 16.54 -19.56 29.76
C PRO A 81 15.38 -18.63 29.37
N ASN A 82 15.56 -17.85 28.31
CA ASN A 82 14.61 -16.85 27.80
C ASN A 82 14.25 -15.73 28.79
N HIS A 83 15.13 -15.45 29.76
CA HIS A 83 15.01 -14.28 30.62
C HIS A 83 16.11 -13.25 30.33
N ASP A 84 15.70 -11.99 30.39
CA ASP A 84 16.54 -10.81 30.50
C ASP A 84 16.63 -10.35 31.98
N ALA A 85 17.26 -9.20 32.24
CA ALA A 85 17.36 -8.68 33.61
C ALA A 85 16.00 -8.23 34.14
N ASN A 86 15.17 -7.59 33.31
CA ASN A 86 13.87 -7.06 33.68
C ASN A 86 12.85 -8.15 34.05
N SER A 87 12.60 -9.09 33.14
CA SER A 87 11.73 -10.24 33.33
C SER A 87 12.18 -11.12 34.49
N TYR A 88 13.49 -11.30 34.69
CA TYR A 88 14.01 -12.02 35.86
C TYR A 88 13.71 -11.27 37.16
N ALA A 89 13.94 -9.96 37.20
CA ALA A 89 13.66 -9.14 38.37
C ALA A 89 12.17 -9.12 38.74
N LEU A 90 11.27 -9.16 37.75
CA LEU A 90 9.82 -9.27 37.97
C LEU A 90 9.40 -10.64 38.50
N ALA A 91 10.12 -11.70 38.12
CA ALA A 91 9.79 -13.07 38.48
C ALA A 91 10.26 -13.50 39.88
N VAL A 92 11.11 -12.71 40.54
CA VAL A 92 11.75 -13.09 41.81
C VAL A 92 11.59 -12.02 42.90
N THR A 93 11.50 -12.44 44.16
CA THR A 93 11.40 -11.52 45.30
C THR A 93 12.32 -11.95 46.44
N PRO A 94 13.17 -11.04 46.99
CA PRO A 94 13.40 -9.66 46.57
C PRO A 94 14.38 -9.57 45.37
N ALA A 95 13.99 -8.84 44.32
CA ALA A 95 14.72 -8.71 43.05
C ALA A 95 16.19 -8.31 43.20
N GLU A 96 16.49 -7.31 44.03
CA GLU A 96 17.84 -6.81 44.27
C GLU A 96 18.79 -7.90 44.79
N LYS A 97 18.34 -8.76 45.72
CA LYS A 97 19.17 -9.85 46.25
C LYS A 97 19.40 -10.93 45.19
N SER A 98 18.37 -11.27 44.42
CA SER A 98 18.44 -12.30 43.38
C SER A 98 19.36 -11.90 42.23
N LEU A 99 19.25 -10.66 41.75
CA LEU A 99 20.17 -10.10 40.75
C LEU A 99 21.62 -10.10 41.28
N GLY A 100 21.82 -9.74 42.55
CA GLY A 100 23.13 -9.81 43.19
C GLY A 100 23.72 -11.23 43.28
N VAL A 101 22.88 -12.27 43.38
CA VAL A 101 23.35 -13.67 43.32
C VAL A 101 23.88 -13.99 41.93
N LEU A 102 23.13 -13.65 40.87
CA LEU A 102 23.56 -13.91 39.49
C LEU A 102 24.88 -13.20 39.13
N LEU A 103 25.07 -11.98 39.63
CA LEU A 103 26.30 -11.23 39.40
C LEU A 103 27.51 -11.85 40.12
N ARG A 104 27.31 -12.42 41.33
CA ARG A 104 28.36 -13.16 42.06
C ARG A 104 28.68 -14.52 41.44
N SER A 105 27.72 -15.15 40.77
CA SER A 105 27.88 -16.42 40.08
C SER A 105 28.16 -16.29 38.57
N ALA A 106 28.51 -15.09 38.10
CA ALA A 106 28.82 -14.86 36.70
C ALA A 106 30.03 -15.69 36.25
N LEU A 107 29.97 -16.23 35.03
CA LEU A 107 30.95 -17.16 34.50
C LEU A 107 31.95 -16.44 33.58
N PRO A 108 33.26 -16.71 33.66
CA PRO A 108 34.21 -16.20 32.67
C PRO A 108 33.84 -16.63 31.25
N ILE A 109 34.02 -15.73 30.29
CA ILE A 109 33.83 -16.02 28.86
C ILE A 109 35.21 -16.38 28.27
N ASP A 110 35.33 -17.54 27.64
CA ASP A 110 36.58 -17.95 26.99
C ASP A 110 36.75 -17.32 25.60
N SER A 111 37.93 -17.48 24.99
CA SER A 111 38.28 -16.96 23.66
C SER A 111 37.46 -17.54 22.50
N HIS A 112 36.54 -18.46 22.78
CA HIS A 112 35.57 -19.02 21.82
C HIS A 112 34.12 -18.62 22.14
N GLY A 113 33.90 -17.71 23.09
CA GLY A 113 32.58 -17.15 23.40
C GLY A 113 31.71 -18.00 24.32
N ALA A 114 32.25 -19.09 24.89
CA ALA A 114 31.48 -19.98 25.76
C ALA A 114 31.74 -19.67 27.25
N ALA A 115 30.66 -19.53 28.02
CA ALA A 115 30.75 -19.43 29.48
C ALA A 115 31.09 -20.80 30.10
N ARG A 116 32.24 -20.94 30.77
CA ARG A 116 32.65 -22.19 31.42
C ARG A 116 32.89 -22.04 32.93
N PRO A 117 32.50 -23.03 33.77
CA PRO A 117 32.90 -23.07 35.18
C PRO A 117 34.41 -23.29 35.31
N VAL A 118 35.07 -22.55 36.20
CA VAL A 118 36.50 -22.73 36.50
C VAL A 118 36.68 -24.02 37.31
N ALA A 119 37.50 -24.95 36.82
CA ALA A 119 37.88 -26.14 37.55
C ALA A 119 39.08 -25.85 38.47
N SER A 120 38.84 -25.75 39.79
CA SER A 120 39.88 -26.07 40.79
C SER A 120 39.29 -26.37 42.17
N SER A 121 39.48 -27.63 42.58
CA SER A 121 39.69 -28.16 43.94
C SER A 121 39.31 -27.31 45.17
N SER A 122 38.22 -27.71 45.84
CA SER A 122 38.15 -28.07 47.27
C SER A 122 36.72 -27.91 47.81
N ASP A 123 36.39 -28.79 48.75
CA ASP A 123 35.06 -29.09 49.26
C ASP A 123 34.31 -27.95 49.97
N ALA A 124 32.99 -28.19 50.13
CA ALA A 124 32.03 -27.53 51.04
C ALA A 124 31.24 -26.31 50.51
N SER A 125 30.34 -26.52 49.54
CA SER A 125 29.18 -25.62 49.33
C SER A 125 28.02 -26.24 48.51
N ALA A 126 28.27 -27.35 47.80
CA ALA A 126 27.39 -27.89 46.77
C ALA A 126 26.07 -28.57 47.22
N ARG A 127 25.57 -28.35 48.45
CA ARG A 127 24.33 -28.99 48.93
C ARG A 127 23.12 -28.07 49.13
N ALA A 128 23.27 -26.75 49.03
CA ALA A 128 22.15 -25.82 49.25
C ALA A 128 21.48 -25.30 47.96
N SER A 129 22.17 -25.34 46.81
CA SER A 129 21.71 -24.73 45.55
C SER A 129 20.83 -25.64 44.68
N SER A 130 20.80 -26.96 44.90
CA SER A 130 19.98 -27.89 44.12
C SER A 130 18.51 -27.93 44.56
N SER A 131 18.18 -27.46 45.76
CA SER A 131 16.81 -27.57 46.31
C SER A 131 15.87 -26.46 45.84
N LEU A 132 16.36 -25.26 45.53
CA LEU A 132 15.51 -24.14 45.09
C LEU A 132 15.25 -24.15 43.58
N ALA A 133 16.21 -24.60 42.77
CA ALA A 133 16.04 -24.75 41.32
C ALA A 133 15.06 -25.87 40.95
N ALA A 134 14.98 -26.93 41.77
CA ALA A 134 14.04 -28.04 41.56
C ALA A 134 12.58 -27.68 41.90
N LEU A 135 12.35 -26.71 42.79
CA LEU A 135 11.01 -26.23 43.16
C LEU A 135 10.36 -25.37 42.08
N ALA A 136 11.16 -24.63 41.29
CA ALA A 136 10.67 -23.80 40.20
C ALA A 136 10.30 -24.62 38.93
N ALA A 137 11.03 -25.71 38.66
CA ALA A 137 10.76 -26.56 37.49
C ALA A 137 9.42 -27.33 37.59
N LYS A 138 8.94 -27.60 38.80
CA LYS A 138 7.72 -28.39 39.03
C LYS A 138 6.41 -27.61 38.89
N ALA A 139 6.46 -26.29 38.74
CA ALA A 139 5.29 -25.42 38.59
C ALA A 139 4.92 -25.10 37.12
N ALA A 140 5.78 -25.45 36.16
CA ALA A 140 5.62 -25.07 34.75
C ALA A 140 5.06 -26.17 33.82
N GLU A 141 4.82 -27.38 34.32
CA GLU A 141 4.52 -28.56 33.49
C GLU A 141 3.03 -28.96 33.51
N ALA A 142 2.11 -27.99 33.46
CA ALA A 142 0.67 -28.26 33.42
C ALA A 142 -0.11 -27.32 32.47
N ALA A 143 0.00 -27.55 31.15
CA ALA A 143 -1.06 -27.27 30.18
C ALA A 143 -0.72 -27.92 28.80
N PRO A 144 -1.70 -28.46 28.06
CA PRO A 144 -1.46 -29.36 26.92
C PRO A 144 -1.34 -28.63 25.56
N THR A 145 -0.49 -29.15 24.68
CA THR A 145 -0.34 -28.75 23.25
C THR A 145 -1.18 -29.63 22.31
N PRO A 146 -1.84 -29.06 21.27
CA PRO A 146 -2.35 -29.83 20.12
C PRO A 146 -1.30 -29.96 18.99
N PRO A 147 -1.44 -30.93 18.07
CA PRO A 147 -0.35 -31.40 17.20
C PRO A 147 -0.28 -30.70 15.82
N THR A 148 0.94 -30.64 15.27
CA THR A 148 1.29 -30.17 13.92
C THR A 148 1.20 -31.30 12.89
N PRO A 149 0.80 -31.07 11.63
CA PRO A 149 0.72 -32.13 10.62
C PRO A 149 2.00 -32.29 9.78
N GLU A 150 2.25 -33.55 9.40
CA GLU A 150 3.39 -34.06 8.62
C GLU A 150 3.30 -33.79 7.10
N LYS A 151 4.49 -33.73 6.47
CA LYS A 151 4.72 -33.74 5.01
C LYS A 151 4.40 -35.10 4.38
N LYS A 152 3.96 -35.09 3.11
CA LYS A 152 4.04 -36.26 2.22
C LYS A 152 4.55 -35.89 0.80
N PRO A 153 5.16 -36.84 0.06
CA PRO A 153 5.95 -36.60 -1.14
C PRO A 153 5.23 -36.93 -2.47
N GLU A 154 5.87 -36.57 -3.59
CA GLU A 154 5.55 -36.89 -4.99
C GLU A 154 5.55 -38.40 -5.31
N PRO A 155 4.94 -38.78 -6.45
CA PRO A 155 5.52 -39.86 -7.25
C PRO A 155 5.54 -39.62 -8.79
N VAL A 156 6.40 -40.40 -9.44
CA VAL A 156 6.75 -40.46 -10.87
C VAL A 156 5.87 -41.51 -11.61
N THR A 157 5.75 -41.32 -12.94
CA THR A 157 5.04 -42.06 -14.02
C THR A 157 5.28 -43.59 -14.12
N PRO A 158 4.50 -44.39 -14.90
CA PRO A 158 4.82 -44.63 -16.35
C PRO A 158 3.66 -44.99 -17.33
N THR A 159 3.88 -44.64 -18.61
CA THR A 159 3.76 -45.40 -19.89
C THR A 159 2.53 -46.26 -20.26
N ALA A 160 1.93 -45.99 -21.45
CA ALA A 160 1.65 -46.97 -22.53
C ALA A 160 1.13 -46.29 -23.83
N ALA A 161 1.61 -46.75 -24.98
CA ALA A 161 1.19 -46.44 -26.37
C ALA A 161 0.63 -47.75 -27.00
N PRO A 162 0.46 -47.87 -28.34
CA PRO A 162 -0.28 -47.09 -29.36
C PRO A 162 -1.29 -48.01 -30.14
N GLU A 163 -2.00 -47.53 -31.18
CA GLU A 163 -2.08 -48.21 -32.50
C GLU A 163 -2.97 -47.54 -33.58
N MET A 164 -2.38 -47.43 -34.78
CA MET A 164 -2.87 -47.63 -36.17
C MET A 164 -4.08 -46.84 -36.75
N ALA A 165 -3.89 -46.06 -37.82
CA ALA A 165 -3.84 -46.43 -39.26
C ALA A 165 -5.23 -46.86 -39.82
N ALA A 166 -5.76 -46.42 -40.96
CA ALA A 166 -5.14 -46.17 -42.26
C ALA A 166 -6.01 -45.28 -43.19
N LYS A 167 -5.37 -44.85 -44.29
CA LYS A 167 -5.83 -44.10 -45.47
C LYS A 167 -6.85 -44.84 -46.34
N GLU A 168 -7.50 -44.06 -47.22
CA GLU A 168 -7.78 -44.25 -48.67
C GLU A 168 -9.25 -43.90 -48.99
N LYS A 169 -9.66 -43.36 -50.14
CA LYS A 169 -9.08 -42.74 -51.34
C LYS A 169 -10.30 -42.15 -52.09
N SER A 170 -10.13 -41.01 -52.74
CA SER A 170 -11.07 -40.49 -53.74
C SER A 170 -10.79 -41.09 -55.13
N PRO A 171 -11.75 -41.04 -56.06
CA PRO A 171 -11.52 -40.30 -57.32
C PRO A 171 -12.74 -39.44 -57.72
N ASP A 172 -12.56 -38.16 -58.10
CA ASP A 172 -12.36 -37.60 -59.46
C ASP A 172 -13.60 -37.77 -60.38
N VAL A 173 -14.38 -36.77 -60.87
CA VAL A 173 -14.15 -35.50 -61.65
C VAL A 173 -15.07 -35.57 -62.92
N PRO A 174 -15.45 -34.52 -63.70
CA PRO A 174 -16.09 -33.20 -63.48
C PRO A 174 -17.35 -33.06 -64.44
N PRO A 175 -17.61 -31.95 -65.19
CA PRO A 175 -18.30 -30.70 -64.84
C PRO A 175 -19.57 -30.46 -65.70
N THR A 176 -20.44 -29.51 -65.33
CA THR A 176 -21.11 -28.60 -66.30
C THR A 176 -21.91 -27.51 -65.58
N SER A 177 -21.72 -26.28 -66.03
CA SER A 177 -22.46 -25.06 -65.68
C SER A 177 -23.21 -24.53 -66.92
N PRO A 178 -23.95 -23.42 -66.85
CA PRO A 178 -25.36 -23.28 -66.44
C PRO A 178 -26.25 -22.81 -67.63
N PRO A 179 -27.54 -22.44 -67.43
CA PRO A 179 -27.81 -21.00 -67.37
C PRO A 179 -28.96 -20.52 -66.45
N SER A 180 -28.86 -19.21 -66.15
CA SER A 180 -29.80 -18.18 -65.63
C SER A 180 -31.30 -18.40 -65.90
N ALA A 181 -32.27 -17.91 -65.10
CA ALA A 181 -32.45 -16.54 -64.59
C ALA A 181 -33.58 -16.48 -63.48
N PRO A 182 -34.21 -15.34 -63.13
CA PRO A 182 -34.06 -14.65 -61.83
C PRO A 182 -35.37 -14.51 -61.00
N VAL A 183 -35.35 -14.59 -59.66
CA VAL A 183 -36.53 -14.21 -58.85
C VAL A 183 -36.20 -13.64 -57.45
N ALA A 184 -36.74 -12.43 -57.23
CA ALA A 184 -37.28 -11.80 -56.03
C ALA A 184 -36.41 -11.33 -54.84
N ALA A 185 -36.67 -10.08 -54.48
CA ALA A 185 -36.39 -9.43 -53.21
C ALA A 185 -37.16 -10.11 -52.06
N GLY A 186 -36.44 -10.35 -50.96
CA GLY A 186 -36.95 -10.98 -49.72
C GLY A 186 -35.79 -11.64 -48.99
N ASN A 187 -34.86 -10.84 -48.43
CA ASN A 187 -33.53 -11.36 -48.11
C ASN A 187 -32.70 -10.52 -47.11
N ALA A 188 -33.36 -9.84 -46.16
CA ALA A 188 -32.66 -9.15 -45.06
C ALA A 188 -32.47 -10.11 -43.86
N VAL A 189 -31.33 -10.04 -43.19
CA VAL A 189 -31.06 -10.78 -41.95
C VAL A 189 -31.79 -10.08 -40.80
N VAL A 190 -32.70 -10.77 -40.13
CA VAL A 190 -33.40 -10.25 -38.95
C VAL A 190 -32.77 -10.80 -37.69
N VAL A 191 -32.38 -9.95 -36.75
CA VAL A 191 -31.92 -10.36 -35.42
C VAL A 191 -33.15 -10.68 -34.58
N ALA A 192 -33.45 -11.96 -34.37
CA ALA A 192 -34.59 -12.39 -33.57
C ALA A 192 -34.27 -12.39 -32.06
N LYS A 193 -33.00 -12.58 -31.71
CA LYS A 193 -32.53 -12.59 -30.32
C LYS A 193 -31.06 -12.15 -30.24
N ASP A 194 -30.74 -11.28 -29.29
CA ASP A 194 -29.37 -10.80 -29.02
C ASP A 194 -29.14 -10.81 -27.50
N GLU A 195 -28.70 -11.96 -26.97
CA GLU A 195 -28.40 -12.14 -25.55
C GLU A 195 -26.91 -12.41 -25.31
N PRO A 196 -26.38 -12.11 -24.11
CA PRO A 196 -25.00 -12.44 -23.75
C PRO A 196 -24.77 -13.96 -23.83
N GLY A 197 -24.00 -14.38 -24.84
CA GLY A 197 -23.65 -15.77 -25.12
C GLY A 197 -24.40 -16.40 -26.30
N GLU A 198 -25.48 -15.81 -26.79
CA GLU A 198 -26.33 -16.40 -27.83
C GLU A 198 -27.05 -15.35 -28.70
N ILE A 199 -26.83 -15.43 -30.01
CA ILE A 199 -27.47 -14.58 -31.01
C ILE A 199 -28.28 -15.48 -31.95
N VAL A 200 -29.51 -15.09 -32.27
CA VAL A 200 -30.39 -15.79 -33.22
C VAL A 200 -30.72 -14.85 -34.37
N LEU A 201 -30.35 -15.26 -35.58
CA LEU A 201 -30.58 -14.56 -36.83
C LEU A 201 -31.55 -15.37 -37.70
N VAL A 202 -32.50 -14.70 -38.35
CA VAL A 202 -33.50 -15.36 -39.20
C VAL A 202 -33.37 -14.85 -40.63
N LEU A 203 -33.30 -15.79 -41.58
CA LEU A 203 -33.30 -15.53 -43.02
C LEU A 203 -34.40 -16.37 -43.70
N GLY A 204 -35.58 -15.78 -43.89
CA GLY A 204 -36.74 -16.52 -44.41
C GLY A 204 -37.22 -17.58 -43.42
N ASP A 205 -37.22 -18.85 -43.84
CA ASP A 205 -37.59 -20.03 -43.04
C ASP A 205 -36.39 -20.67 -42.30
N ARG A 206 -35.22 -20.02 -42.33
CA ARG A 206 -33.97 -20.55 -41.77
C ARG A 206 -33.53 -19.76 -40.54
N GLU A 207 -33.35 -20.48 -39.45
CA GLU A 207 -32.87 -19.95 -38.18
C GLU A 207 -31.37 -20.24 -38.02
N TRP A 208 -30.59 -19.20 -37.75
CA TRP A 208 -29.16 -19.24 -37.53
C TRP A 208 -28.85 -18.86 -36.09
N ARG A 209 -28.33 -19.81 -35.31
CA ARG A 209 -27.97 -19.58 -33.91
C ARG A 209 -26.46 -19.54 -33.77
N VAL A 210 -25.96 -18.45 -33.19
CA VAL A 210 -24.54 -18.16 -33.04
C VAL A 210 -24.20 -18.06 -31.57
N ARG A 211 -23.18 -18.81 -31.14
CA ARG A 211 -22.65 -18.75 -29.77
C ARG A 211 -21.15 -18.48 -29.78
N GLY A 212 -20.69 -17.77 -28.77
CA GLY A 212 -19.26 -17.50 -28.58
C GLY A 212 -18.74 -16.24 -29.29
N LEU A 213 -19.61 -15.42 -29.91
CA LEU A 213 -19.19 -14.15 -30.53
C LEU A 213 -18.44 -13.27 -29.53
N GLN A 214 -18.86 -13.25 -28.26
CA GLN A 214 -18.26 -12.41 -27.22
C GLN A 214 -16.79 -12.75 -26.92
N LYS A 215 -16.36 -13.98 -27.22
CA LYS A 215 -14.99 -14.44 -26.98
C LYS A 215 -13.98 -13.90 -28.01
N ASN A 216 -14.46 -13.31 -29.12
CA ASN A 216 -13.61 -12.78 -30.18
C ASN A 216 -13.28 -11.32 -29.91
N THR A 217 -12.01 -11.01 -29.62
CA THR A 217 -11.54 -9.67 -29.24
C THR A 217 -10.87 -8.88 -30.37
N GLY A 218 -10.66 -9.50 -31.54
CA GLY A 218 -10.07 -8.88 -32.73
C GLY A 218 -10.80 -9.25 -34.01
N PHE A 219 -10.44 -8.61 -35.12
CA PHE A 219 -11.10 -8.78 -36.42
C PHE A 219 -10.48 -9.88 -37.31
N GLU A 220 -9.32 -10.42 -36.91
CA GLU A 220 -8.58 -11.39 -37.73
C GLU A 220 -9.14 -12.81 -37.68
N SER A 221 -9.92 -13.14 -36.65
CA SER A 221 -10.68 -14.39 -36.59
C SER A 221 -12.04 -14.21 -35.94
N LEU A 222 -12.99 -15.06 -36.34
CA LEU A 222 -14.34 -15.05 -35.81
C LEU A 222 -14.78 -16.50 -35.57
N LYS A 223 -14.29 -17.04 -34.46
CA LYS A 223 -14.57 -18.42 -34.02
C LYS A 223 -15.87 -18.47 -33.26
N VAL A 224 -16.85 -19.17 -33.82
CA VAL A 224 -18.19 -19.29 -33.25
C VAL A 224 -18.70 -20.72 -33.36
N THR A 225 -19.60 -21.08 -32.46
CA THR A 225 -20.44 -22.27 -32.63
C THR A 225 -21.68 -21.82 -33.40
N LEU A 226 -21.83 -22.33 -34.62
CA LEU A 226 -22.86 -21.91 -35.57
C LEU A 226 -23.83 -23.06 -35.82
N ARG A 227 -25.12 -22.80 -35.65
CA ARG A 227 -26.21 -23.72 -36.01
C ARG A 227 -27.06 -23.09 -37.10
N VAL A 228 -27.43 -23.88 -38.10
CA VAL A 228 -28.49 -23.53 -39.05
C VAL A 228 -29.62 -24.55 -38.94
N ALA A 229 -30.87 -24.10 -38.89
CA ALA A 229 -32.06 -24.94 -38.83
C ALA A 229 -33.09 -24.49 -39.86
N CYS A 230 -33.80 -25.45 -40.46
CA CYS A 230 -34.91 -25.24 -41.39
C CYS A 230 -35.99 -26.28 -41.07
N GLY A 231 -37.06 -25.86 -40.38
CA GLY A 231 -38.03 -26.79 -39.80
C GLY A 231 -37.37 -27.70 -38.74
N GLU A 232 -37.53 -29.02 -38.86
CA GLU A 232 -36.95 -30.00 -37.92
C GLU A 232 -35.49 -30.38 -38.23
N ARG A 233 -34.98 -29.99 -39.42
CA ARG A 233 -33.62 -30.33 -39.86
C ARG A 233 -32.64 -29.24 -39.46
N TRP A 234 -31.48 -29.61 -38.93
CA TRP A 234 -30.47 -28.66 -38.48
C TRP A 234 -29.06 -29.24 -38.58
N HIS A 235 -28.08 -28.34 -38.66
CA HIS A 235 -26.65 -28.65 -38.59
C HIS A 235 -25.97 -27.71 -37.59
N LEU A 236 -25.01 -28.21 -36.82
CA LEU A 236 -24.25 -27.47 -35.81
C LEU A 236 -22.76 -27.80 -35.96
N ASP A 237 -21.91 -26.77 -36.01
CA ASP A 237 -20.46 -26.96 -36.00
C ASP A 237 -19.74 -25.77 -35.34
N GLN A 238 -18.45 -25.95 -35.05
CA GLN A 238 -17.54 -24.87 -34.69
C GLN A 238 -16.79 -24.40 -35.93
N VAL A 239 -16.98 -23.13 -36.28
CA VAL A 239 -16.44 -22.54 -37.50
C VAL A 239 -15.75 -21.22 -37.19
N ASP A 240 -14.58 -21.02 -37.79
CA ASP A 240 -13.94 -19.72 -37.93
C ASP A 240 -14.42 -19.08 -39.23
N LEU A 241 -15.30 -18.09 -39.13
CA LEU A 241 -15.91 -17.47 -40.31
C LEU A 241 -14.91 -16.67 -41.15
N CYS A 242 -13.72 -16.35 -40.65
CA CYS A 242 -12.67 -15.72 -41.44
C CYS A 242 -12.00 -16.70 -42.42
N LEU A 243 -12.02 -18.01 -42.12
CA LEU A 243 -11.36 -19.04 -42.93
C LEU A 243 -12.27 -19.63 -44.01
N ALA A 244 -11.98 -19.33 -45.28
CA ALA A 244 -12.78 -19.78 -46.43
C ALA A 244 -13.02 -21.30 -46.47
N ARG A 245 -11.98 -22.10 -46.22
CA ARG A 245 -12.08 -23.56 -46.18
C ARG A 245 -13.07 -24.06 -45.13
N GLN A 246 -13.13 -23.40 -43.96
CA GLN A 246 -14.07 -23.80 -42.90
C GLN A 246 -15.50 -23.41 -43.25
N ARG A 247 -15.70 -22.26 -43.90
CA ARG A 247 -17.03 -21.87 -44.44
C ARG A 247 -17.53 -22.88 -45.47
N ASP A 248 -16.69 -23.27 -46.43
CA ASP A 248 -17.08 -24.24 -47.46
C ASP A 248 -17.40 -25.63 -46.87
N ASN A 249 -16.62 -26.07 -45.87
CA ASN A 249 -16.90 -27.30 -45.14
C ASN A 249 -18.25 -27.25 -44.41
N PHE A 250 -18.50 -26.17 -43.66
CA PHE A 250 -19.76 -25.96 -42.95
C PHE A 250 -20.96 -25.97 -43.92
N VAL A 251 -20.87 -25.23 -45.03
CA VAL A 251 -21.94 -25.17 -46.04
C VAL A 251 -22.22 -26.55 -46.63
N THR A 252 -21.18 -27.34 -46.91
CA THR A 252 -21.34 -28.67 -47.49
C THR A 252 -22.04 -29.63 -46.52
N ALA A 253 -21.62 -29.66 -45.25
CA ALA A 253 -22.23 -30.49 -44.23
C ALA A 253 -23.67 -30.03 -43.91
N ALA A 254 -23.88 -28.72 -43.76
CA ALA A 254 -25.19 -28.15 -43.53
C ALA A 254 -26.16 -28.42 -44.69
N ALA A 255 -25.71 -28.39 -45.94
CA ALA A 255 -26.54 -28.70 -47.11
C ALA A 255 -27.03 -30.16 -47.08
N ALA A 256 -26.15 -31.09 -46.69
CA ALA A 256 -26.49 -32.50 -46.58
C ALA A 256 -27.55 -32.76 -45.50
N GLU A 257 -27.41 -32.15 -44.33
CA GLU A 257 -28.32 -32.37 -43.19
C GLU A 257 -29.65 -31.60 -43.32
N THR A 258 -29.60 -30.36 -43.79
CA THR A 258 -30.80 -29.52 -43.95
C THR A 258 -31.53 -29.75 -45.26
N THR A 259 -30.95 -30.52 -46.20
CA THR A 259 -31.43 -30.75 -47.58
C THR A 259 -31.60 -29.48 -48.40
N LEU A 260 -30.97 -28.39 -47.98
CA LEU A 260 -30.96 -27.11 -48.70
C LEU A 260 -29.87 -27.10 -49.76
N LYS A 261 -30.04 -26.26 -50.78
CA LYS A 261 -29.00 -26.07 -51.82
C LYS A 261 -27.77 -25.39 -51.22
N SER A 262 -26.59 -25.95 -51.48
CA SER A 262 -25.30 -25.40 -51.02
C SER A 262 -25.12 -23.91 -51.38
N GLU A 263 -25.48 -23.50 -52.60
CA GLU A 263 -25.43 -22.10 -53.04
C GLU A 263 -26.29 -21.15 -52.17
N LEU A 264 -27.44 -21.64 -51.69
CA LEU A 264 -28.32 -20.86 -50.84
C LEU A 264 -27.71 -20.69 -49.44
N LEU A 265 -27.17 -21.76 -48.87
CA LEU A 265 -26.48 -21.71 -47.57
C LEU A 265 -25.20 -20.88 -47.63
N LYS A 266 -24.46 -20.92 -48.74
CA LYS A 266 -23.28 -20.08 -48.97
C LYS A 266 -23.62 -18.60 -48.97
N ARG A 267 -24.68 -18.22 -49.69
CA ARG A 267 -25.17 -16.83 -49.71
C ARG A 267 -25.64 -16.37 -48.33
N ASP A 268 -26.38 -17.22 -47.64
CA ASP A 268 -26.95 -16.90 -46.33
C ASP A 268 -25.85 -16.80 -45.26
N LEU A 269 -24.88 -17.72 -45.27
CA LEU A 269 -23.70 -17.67 -44.40
C LEU A 269 -22.91 -16.37 -44.60
N GLY A 270 -22.77 -15.90 -45.85
CA GLY A 270 -22.13 -14.60 -46.14
C GLY A 270 -22.84 -13.42 -45.47
N ARG A 271 -24.18 -13.42 -45.42
CA ARG A 271 -24.94 -12.36 -44.74
C ARG A 271 -24.92 -12.49 -43.24
N VAL A 272 -24.96 -13.71 -42.72
CA VAL A 272 -24.77 -13.98 -41.29
C VAL A 272 -23.40 -13.49 -40.84
N PHE A 273 -22.35 -13.78 -41.62
CA PHE A 273 -21.01 -13.34 -41.33
C PHE A 273 -20.91 -11.81 -41.28
N GLN A 274 -21.40 -11.12 -42.32
CA GLN A 274 -21.46 -9.65 -42.33
C GLN A 274 -22.20 -9.09 -41.11
N LYS A 275 -23.32 -9.70 -40.71
CA LYS A 275 -24.08 -9.23 -39.54
C LYS A 275 -23.32 -9.44 -38.24
N LEU A 276 -22.56 -10.52 -38.12
CA LEU A 276 -21.71 -10.77 -36.95
C LEU A 276 -20.54 -9.81 -36.87
N GLU A 277 -19.95 -9.42 -38.00
CA GLU A 277 -18.92 -8.37 -38.06
C GLU A 277 -19.48 -7.02 -37.59
N GLU A 278 -20.68 -6.62 -38.05
CA GLU A 278 -21.34 -5.39 -37.58
C GLU A 278 -21.58 -5.40 -36.06
N LEU A 279 -22.06 -6.54 -35.51
CA LEU A 279 -22.31 -6.68 -34.07
C LEU A 279 -20.99 -6.68 -33.27
N GLN A 280 -19.94 -7.30 -33.80
CA GLN A 280 -18.62 -7.30 -33.17
C GLN A 280 -17.98 -5.91 -33.18
N GLU A 281 -18.05 -5.19 -34.31
CA GLU A 281 -17.55 -3.82 -34.43
C GLU A 281 -18.31 -2.87 -33.50
N ALA A 282 -19.64 -2.96 -33.45
CA ALA A 282 -20.45 -2.14 -32.54
C ALA A 282 -20.08 -2.39 -31.07
N ARG A 283 -19.84 -3.65 -30.69
CA ARG A 283 -19.41 -4.02 -29.34
C ARG A 283 -18.01 -3.50 -29.03
N LEU A 284 -17.03 -3.75 -29.88
CA LEU A 284 -15.65 -3.27 -29.68
C LEU A 284 -15.61 -1.75 -29.64
N ARG A 285 -16.42 -1.06 -30.44
CA ARG A 285 -16.57 0.41 -30.41
C ARG A 285 -17.26 0.89 -29.13
N ALA A 286 -18.23 0.15 -28.59
CA ALA A 286 -18.86 0.47 -27.31
C ALA A 286 -17.91 0.22 -26.12
N GLU A 287 -17.06 -0.81 -26.19
CA GLU A 287 -16.02 -1.10 -25.20
C GLU A 287 -14.87 -0.08 -25.27
N ALA A 288 -14.52 0.40 -26.48
CA ALA A 288 -13.51 1.45 -26.70
C ALA A 288 -14.04 2.88 -26.51
N ALA A 289 -15.37 3.08 -26.49
CA ALA A 289 -15.94 4.37 -26.20
C ALA A 289 -15.63 4.75 -24.74
N PRO A 290 -15.17 5.98 -24.46
CA PRO A 290 -14.97 6.42 -23.09
C PRO A 290 -16.29 6.26 -22.35
N LYS A 291 -16.29 5.55 -21.21
CA LYS A 291 -17.44 5.43 -20.31
C LYS A 291 -17.89 6.84 -19.87
N LYS A 292 -18.79 7.45 -20.65
CA LYS A 292 -19.62 8.60 -20.25
C LYS A 292 -20.65 8.12 -19.23
N THR A 293 -21.00 8.81 -18.16
CA THR A 293 -20.45 9.98 -17.45
C THR A 293 -21.04 9.81 -16.04
N GLU A 294 -20.32 10.22 -14.99
CA GLU A 294 -20.93 10.35 -13.67
C GLU A 294 -22.21 11.22 -13.74
N PRO A 295 -23.20 10.99 -12.87
CA PRO A 295 -24.39 11.83 -12.83
C PRO A 295 -23.99 13.30 -12.73
N GLU A 296 -24.51 14.14 -13.62
CA GLU A 296 -24.23 15.57 -13.60
C GLU A 296 -24.62 16.17 -12.24
N LEU A 297 -23.67 16.87 -11.62
CA LEU A 297 -23.89 17.52 -10.33
C LEU A 297 -24.98 18.59 -10.47
N PRO A 298 -25.92 18.70 -9.51
CA PRO A 298 -26.96 19.73 -9.54
C PRO A 298 -26.36 21.14 -9.65
N SER A 299 -26.96 22.00 -10.48
CA SER A 299 -26.47 23.37 -10.72
C SER A 299 -26.32 24.19 -9.43
N ALA A 300 -27.30 24.12 -8.53
CA ALA A 300 -27.26 24.81 -7.25
C ALA A 300 -26.05 24.39 -6.38
N LEU A 301 -25.66 23.10 -6.44
CA LEU A 301 -24.49 22.60 -5.72
C LEU A 301 -23.18 23.12 -6.35
N LEU A 302 -23.13 23.20 -7.69
CA LEU A 302 -21.99 23.77 -8.40
C LEU A 302 -21.82 25.27 -8.08
N ASP A 303 -22.91 26.02 -7.99
CA ASP A 303 -22.86 27.44 -7.62
C ASP A 303 -22.40 27.63 -6.17
N ALA A 304 -22.92 26.82 -5.24
CA ALA A 304 -22.46 26.80 -3.85
C ALA A 304 -20.96 26.45 -3.75
N ALA A 305 -20.50 25.48 -4.54
CA ALA A 305 -19.09 25.09 -4.60
C ALA A 305 -18.19 26.19 -5.17
N ARG A 306 -18.63 26.92 -6.21
CA ARG A 306 -17.91 28.10 -6.73
C ARG A 306 -17.85 29.23 -5.71
N ALA A 307 -18.95 29.47 -4.98
CA ALA A 307 -18.98 30.46 -3.92
C ALA A 307 -18.00 30.09 -2.80
N PHE A 308 -18.01 28.81 -2.37
CA PHE A 308 -17.06 28.28 -1.39
C PHE A 308 -15.60 28.46 -1.83
N LEU A 309 -15.26 28.12 -3.08
CA LEU A 309 -13.90 28.30 -3.61
C LEU A 309 -13.47 29.77 -3.75
N ARG A 310 -14.42 30.71 -3.79
CA ARG A 310 -14.16 32.16 -3.84
C ARG A 310 -14.17 32.82 -2.45
N ASP A 311 -14.54 32.09 -1.41
CA ASP A 311 -14.63 32.62 -0.06
C ASP A 311 -13.22 32.97 0.49
N PRO A 312 -12.99 34.21 0.97
CA PRO A 312 -11.71 34.59 1.59
C PRO A 312 -11.32 33.72 2.79
N ARG A 313 -12.31 33.16 3.51
CA ARG A 313 -12.14 32.26 4.65
C ARG A 313 -12.01 30.79 4.25
N LEU A 314 -11.87 30.47 2.95
CA LEU A 314 -11.75 29.09 2.45
C LEU A 314 -10.79 28.23 3.28
N TRP A 315 -9.63 28.77 3.67
CA TRP A 315 -8.62 28.05 4.45
C TRP A 315 -9.13 27.58 5.82
N ASP A 316 -9.89 28.44 6.51
CA ASP A 316 -10.44 28.15 7.82
C ASP A 316 -11.70 27.30 7.72
N LEU A 317 -12.56 27.60 6.74
CA LEU A 317 -13.78 26.85 6.46
C LEU A 317 -13.50 25.37 6.19
N ILE A 318 -12.41 25.02 5.50
CA ILE A 318 -12.02 23.60 5.32
C ILE A 318 -11.87 22.89 6.68
N THR A 319 -11.19 23.54 7.65
CA THR A 319 -11.02 22.96 8.99
C THR A 319 -12.30 22.98 9.81
N GLU A 320 -13.10 24.04 9.73
CA GLU A 320 -14.40 24.14 10.41
C GLU A 320 -15.37 23.06 9.89
N HIS A 321 -15.43 22.86 8.58
CA HIS A 321 -16.24 21.81 7.95
C HIS A 321 -15.73 20.42 8.32
N ALA A 322 -14.42 20.21 8.39
CA ALA A 322 -13.83 18.96 8.88
C ALA A 322 -14.21 18.65 10.33
N THR A 323 -14.20 19.66 11.20
CA THR A 323 -14.71 19.52 12.56
C THR A 323 -16.19 19.21 12.55
N ALA A 324 -17.02 19.91 11.76
CA ALA A 324 -18.44 19.60 11.62
C ALA A 324 -18.70 18.17 11.12
N CYS A 325 -17.82 17.64 10.26
CA CYS A 325 -17.86 16.26 9.76
C CYS A 325 -17.39 15.21 10.78
N GLY A 326 -16.86 15.62 11.94
CA GLY A 326 -16.51 14.73 13.05
C GLY A 326 -15.01 14.53 13.28
N ILE A 327 -14.13 15.31 12.64
CA ILE A 327 -12.69 15.28 12.88
C ILE A 327 -12.35 16.21 14.06
N ALA A 328 -12.02 15.65 15.23
CA ALA A 328 -11.56 16.42 16.40
C ALA A 328 -10.07 16.73 16.31
N GLY A 329 -9.64 17.93 16.71
CA GLY A 329 -8.24 18.26 17.05
C GLY A 329 -7.21 18.27 15.91
N GLU A 330 -7.47 17.61 14.78
CA GLU A 330 -6.50 17.34 13.72
C GLU A 330 -6.40 18.47 12.66
N ARG A 331 -6.41 19.74 13.08
CA ARG A 331 -6.49 20.88 12.13
C ARG A 331 -5.35 20.90 11.11
N GLY A 332 -4.10 20.73 11.57
CA GLY A 332 -2.92 20.70 10.71
C GLY A 332 -2.93 19.51 9.74
N ASN A 333 -3.20 18.32 10.27
CA ASN A 333 -3.29 17.09 9.48
C ASN A 333 -4.40 17.14 8.41
N VAL A 334 -5.55 17.74 8.73
CA VAL A 334 -6.63 17.97 7.76
C VAL A 334 -6.20 18.93 6.66
N ARG A 335 -5.51 20.04 7.00
CA ARG A 335 -5.03 21.01 6.02
C ARG A 335 -4.00 20.41 5.06
N VAL A 336 -2.99 19.70 5.59
CA VAL A 336 -1.98 19.03 4.76
C VAL A 336 -2.62 17.91 3.94
N GLY A 337 -3.49 17.10 4.54
CA GLY A 337 -4.24 16.05 3.85
C GLY A 337 -5.08 16.59 2.69
N TYR A 338 -5.86 17.65 2.93
CA TYR A 338 -6.68 18.29 1.90
C TYR A 338 -5.82 18.87 0.78
N LEU A 339 -4.72 19.57 1.09
CA LEU A 339 -3.79 20.05 0.07
C LEU A 339 -3.14 18.92 -0.72
N GLY A 340 -2.77 17.82 -0.06
CA GLY A 340 -2.34 16.59 -0.71
C GLY A 340 -3.34 16.18 -1.78
N THR A 341 -4.64 16.10 -1.45
CA THR A 341 -5.67 15.73 -2.43
C THR A 341 -5.72 16.67 -3.63
N VAL A 342 -5.52 17.98 -3.45
CA VAL A 342 -5.51 18.98 -4.53
C VAL A 342 -4.28 18.82 -5.42
N SER A 343 -3.13 18.48 -4.82
CA SER A 343 -1.86 18.32 -5.54
C SER A 343 -1.89 17.25 -6.65
N ARG A 344 -2.88 16.34 -6.66
CA ARG A 344 -3.12 15.39 -7.78
C ARG A 344 -3.27 16.09 -9.14
N LEU A 345 -3.65 17.37 -9.14
CA LEU A 345 -3.83 18.21 -10.32
C LEU A 345 -2.53 18.91 -10.76
N LEU A 346 -1.46 18.84 -9.97
CA LEU A 346 -0.13 19.29 -10.33
C LEU A 346 0.59 18.21 -11.15
N HIS A 347 1.63 18.63 -11.88
CA HIS A 347 2.51 17.71 -12.61
C HIS A 347 3.31 16.78 -11.67
N ARG A 348 3.61 17.24 -10.45
CA ARG A 348 4.26 16.50 -9.37
C ARG A 348 3.41 16.62 -8.11
N PRO A 349 2.52 15.65 -7.84
CA PRO A 349 1.71 15.63 -6.64
C PRO A 349 2.55 15.42 -5.38
N LEU A 350 2.03 15.87 -4.25
CA LEU A 350 2.56 15.53 -2.94
C LEU A 350 2.27 14.05 -2.64
N ALA A 351 3.14 13.41 -1.87
CA ALA A 351 2.87 12.11 -1.25
C ALA A 351 2.73 12.27 0.27
N ILE A 352 1.80 11.53 0.89
CA ILE A 352 1.51 11.61 2.32
C ILE A 352 1.62 10.23 2.96
N ILE A 353 2.32 10.15 4.09
CA ILE A 353 2.35 8.96 4.96
C ILE A 353 1.76 9.36 6.30
N ILE A 354 0.72 8.65 6.75
CA ILE A 354 0.15 8.81 8.08
C ILE A 354 0.71 7.72 8.99
N GLN A 355 1.57 8.10 9.93
CA GLN A 355 2.28 7.24 10.86
C GLN A 355 1.77 7.44 12.30
N SER A 356 1.48 6.36 13.03
CA SER A 356 1.13 6.38 14.46
C SER A 356 1.02 4.97 15.03
N SER A 357 0.75 4.84 16.32
CA SER A 357 0.48 3.54 16.97
C SER A 357 -0.82 2.88 16.46
N SER A 358 -0.94 1.56 16.64
CA SER A 358 -2.18 0.85 16.28
C SER A 358 -3.38 1.44 17.03
N ALA A 359 -4.55 1.47 16.38
CA ALA A 359 -5.79 2.07 16.89
C ALA A 359 -5.77 3.60 17.15
N ALA A 360 -4.70 4.33 16.85
CA ALA A 360 -4.64 5.79 17.00
C ALA A 360 -5.59 6.58 16.07
N GLY A 361 -6.16 5.96 15.04
CA GLY A 361 -7.12 6.62 14.13
C GLY A 361 -6.56 7.04 12.77
N LYS A 362 -5.42 6.47 12.31
CA LYS A 362 -4.85 6.74 10.97
C LYS A 362 -5.83 6.58 9.83
N THR A 363 -6.48 5.41 9.79
CA THR A 363 -7.42 5.07 8.73
C THR A 363 -8.64 5.99 8.80
N THR A 364 -9.06 6.38 10.01
CA THR A 364 -10.12 7.37 10.21
C THR A 364 -9.73 8.73 9.62
N LEU A 365 -8.51 9.21 9.87
CA LEU A 365 -8.00 10.46 9.30
C LEU A 365 -7.91 10.38 7.78
N MET A 366 -7.34 9.30 7.24
CA MET A 366 -7.26 9.06 5.79
C MET A 366 -8.66 9.07 5.16
N ASP A 367 -9.60 8.32 5.72
CA ASP A 367 -10.96 8.20 5.20
C ASP A 367 -11.71 9.53 5.25
N ALA A 368 -11.49 10.31 6.30
CA ALA A 368 -12.10 11.63 6.43
C ALA A 368 -11.54 12.62 5.40
N ILE A 369 -10.23 12.60 5.13
CA ILE A 369 -9.62 13.40 4.04
C ILE A 369 -10.18 12.97 2.68
N LEU A 370 -10.17 11.66 2.41
CA LEU A 370 -10.66 11.11 1.14
C LEU A 370 -12.14 11.39 0.93
N ALA A 371 -12.95 11.46 1.99
CA ALA A 371 -14.39 11.72 1.91
C ALA A 371 -14.73 13.05 1.25
N PHE A 372 -13.84 14.05 1.31
CA PHE A 372 -13.96 15.34 0.64
C PHE A 372 -13.71 15.30 -0.88
N VAL A 373 -13.15 14.21 -1.39
CA VAL A 373 -12.78 14.04 -2.80
C VAL A 373 -13.86 13.22 -3.53
N PRO A 374 -14.20 13.55 -4.79
CA PRO A 374 -15.10 12.76 -5.60
C PRO A 374 -14.66 11.28 -5.70
N PRO A 375 -15.59 10.32 -5.65
CA PRO A 375 -15.26 8.90 -5.79
C PRO A 375 -14.49 8.55 -7.08
N SER A 376 -14.76 9.22 -8.21
CA SER A 376 -14.01 9.05 -9.47
C SER A 376 -12.54 9.43 -9.40
N CYS A 377 -12.17 10.32 -8.48
CA CYS A 377 -10.81 10.83 -8.32
C CYS A 377 -10.00 10.04 -7.28
N ARG A 378 -10.53 8.96 -6.71
CA ARG A 378 -9.84 8.20 -5.66
C ARG A 378 -9.96 6.70 -5.86
N ILE A 379 -8.89 5.99 -5.52
CA ILE A 379 -8.81 4.54 -5.52
C ILE A 379 -8.24 4.13 -4.17
N LYS A 380 -8.97 3.28 -3.44
CA LYS A 380 -8.59 2.84 -2.10
C LYS A 380 -8.39 1.33 -2.10
N TYR A 381 -7.24 0.88 -1.62
CA TYR A 381 -6.92 -0.52 -1.39
C TYR A 381 -6.68 -0.78 0.09
N SER A 382 -7.21 -1.89 0.61
CA SER A 382 -6.95 -2.34 1.98
C SER A 382 -5.56 -2.97 2.14
N ALA A 383 -5.05 -3.57 1.07
CA ALA A 383 -3.69 -4.09 0.92
C ALA A 383 -3.42 -4.24 -0.58
N MET A 384 -2.17 -4.12 -1.00
CA MET A 384 -1.78 -4.24 -2.41
C MET A 384 -0.41 -4.90 -2.51
N THR A 385 -0.17 -5.72 -3.54
CA THR A 385 1.16 -6.28 -3.81
C THR A 385 1.90 -5.37 -4.81
N GLY A 386 3.24 -5.36 -4.79
CA GLY A 386 3.98 -4.50 -5.72
C GLY A 386 3.79 -4.84 -7.18
N GLN A 387 3.54 -6.12 -7.48
CA GLN A 387 3.26 -6.56 -8.82
C GLN A 387 1.88 -6.08 -9.31
N SER A 388 0.86 -6.07 -8.43
CA SER A 388 -0.50 -5.69 -8.86
C SER A 388 -0.60 -4.27 -9.41
N LEU A 389 0.26 -3.34 -8.96
CA LEU A 389 0.33 -1.96 -9.45
C LEU A 389 0.67 -1.88 -10.94
N PHE A 390 1.56 -2.74 -11.43
CA PHE A 390 1.94 -2.78 -12.84
C PHE A 390 0.84 -3.38 -13.73
N TYR A 391 0.07 -4.33 -13.19
CA TYR A 391 -1.06 -4.94 -13.91
C TYR A 391 -2.35 -4.11 -13.84
N MET A 392 -2.29 -2.89 -13.29
CA MET A 392 -3.40 -1.93 -13.31
C MET A 392 -3.57 -1.25 -14.67
N GLY A 393 -3.03 -1.78 -15.77
CA GLY A 393 -3.07 -1.17 -17.12
C GLY A 393 -4.47 -0.89 -17.72
N GLY A 394 -5.55 -1.22 -17.00
CA GLY A 394 -6.93 -0.79 -17.32
C GLY A 394 -7.53 0.25 -16.35
N VAL A 395 -6.78 0.69 -15.34
CA VAL A 395 -7.19 1.65 -14.32
C VAL A 395 -6.42 2.95 -14.53
N ASP A 396 -7.10 3.96 -15.04
CA ASP A 396 -6.58 5.31 -15.16
C ASP A 396 -6.23 5.88 -13.77
N LEU A 397 -4.96 6.16 -13.51
CA LEU A 397 -4.47 6.78 -12.27
C LEU A 397 -4.23 8.29 -12.42
N LYS A 398 -4.31 8.82 -13.63
CA LYS A 398 -4.00 10.21 -13.93
C LYS A 398 -4.94 11.16 -13.20
N HIS A 399 -4.35 12.09 -12.46
CA HIS A 399 -5.05 13.04 -11.59
C HIS A 399 -5.95 12.38 -10.53
N LYS A 400 -5.62 11.15 -10.10
CA LYS A 400 -6.31 10.44 -9.02
C LYS A 400 -5.46 10.32 -7.77
N ILE A 401 -6.12 9.86 -6.71
CA ILE A 401 -5.53 9.56 -5.42
C ILE A 401 -5.46 8.05 -5.27
N LEU A 402 -4.25 7.53 -5.08
CA LEU A 402 -4.02 6.14 -4.69
C LEU A 402 -3.85 6.08 -3.17
N ALA A 403 -4.85 5.54 -2.50
CA ALA A 403 -4.88 5.36 -1.06
C ALA A 403 -4.64 3.89 -0.68
N ILE A 404 -3.62 3.60 0.11
CA ILE A 404 -3.28 2.23 0.54
C ILE A 404 -3.28 2.19 2.06
N VAL A 405 -4.13 1.32 2.61
CA VAL A 405 -4.21 1.06 4.05
C VAL A 405 -3.15 0.01 4.43
N GLU A 406 -2.50 0.19 5.57
CA GLU A 406 -1.55 -0.76 6.20
C GLU A 406 -0.33 -1.15 5.34
N GLU A 407 0.82 -0.52 5.64
CA GLU A 407 2.11 -0.68 4.93
C GLU A 407 2.70 -2.11 4.88
N ALA A 408 2.26 -3.07 5.70
CA ALA A 408 2.72 -4.46 5.57
C ALA A 408 2.49 -5.03 4.15
N GLY A 409 1.51 -4.49 3.39
CA GLY A 409 1.36 -4.76 1.95
C GLY A 409 2.26 -3.90 1.05
N ALA A 410 2.53 -2.65 1.44
CA ALA A 410 3.28 -1.67 0.65
C ALA A 410 4.80 -1.88 0.65
N GLU A 411 5.41 -2.59 1.61
CA GLU A 411 6.83 -2.98 1.54
C GLU A 411 7.17 -3.65 0.20
N LYS A 412 6.30 -4.56 -0.27
CA LYS A 412 6.45 -5.24 -1.56
C LYS A 412 6.16 -4.33 -2.75
N ALA A 413 5.43 -3.23 -2.56
CA ALA A 413 5.06 -2.25 -3.57
C ALA A 413 5.91 -0.98 -3.58
N SER A 414 6.84 -0.84 -2.64
CA SER A 414 7.65 0.36 -2.42
C SER A 414 8.38 0.77 -3.69
N TYR A 415 8.93 -0.18 -4.46
CA TYR A 415 9.58 0.11 -5.74
C TYR A 415 8.65 0.74 -6.80
N ALA A 416 7.46 0.17 -7.00
CA ALA A 416 6.49 0.71 -7.95
C ALA A 416 5.96 2.09 -7.50
N LEU A 417 5.75 2.27 -6.19
CA LEU A 417 5.35 3.57 -5.64
C LEU A 417 6.45 4.63 -5.81
N LYS A 418 7.73 4.25 -5.67
CA LYS A 418 8.88 5.13 -5.91
C LYS A 418 8.93 5.60 -7.36
N LEU A 419 8.84 4.67 -8.31
CA LEU A 419 8.82 4.98 -9.74
C LEU A 419 7.65 5.92 -10.10
N LEU A 420 6.44 5.61 -9.62
CA LEU A 420 5.26 6.44 -9.90
C LEU A 420 5.41 7.87 -9.34
N GLN A 421 6.11 8.04 -8.21
CA GLN A 421 6.41 9.35 -7.64
C GLN A 421 7.52 10.11 -8.40
N SER A 422 8.57 9.41 -8.86
CA SER A 422 9.73 10.05 -9.50
C SER A 422 9.55 10.30 -10.99
N GLU A 423 8.98 9.33 -11.69
CA GLU A 423 8.87 9.31 -13.16
C GLU A 423 7.47 9.70 -13.61
N GLY A 424 6.47 9.57 -12.74
CA GLY A 424 5.08 9.91 -13.07
C GLY A 424 4.37 8.86 -13.93
N GLU A 425 5.03 7.74 -14.23
CA GLU A 425 4.50 6.62 -15.00
C GLU A 425 5.09 5.29 -14.52
N LEU A 426 4.43 4.19 -14.86
CA LEU A 426 4.94 2.84 -14.65
C LEU A 426 4.82 2.05 -15.94
N SER A 427 5.88 1.33 -16.30
CA SER A 427 5.88 0.39 -17.41
C SER A 427 6.51 -0.93 -16.98
N ILE A 428 5.86 -2.05 -17.26
CA ILE A 428 6.47 -3.38 -17.17
C ILE A 428 6.16 -4.18 -18.43
N ALA A 429 7.16 -4.90 -18.94
CA ALA A 429 6.95 -5.97 -19.90
C ALA A 429 6.79 -7.28 -19.11
N SER A 430 5.66 -7.97 -19.28
CA SER A 430 5.41 -9.25 -18.63
C SER A 430 4.86 -10.26 -19.63
N THR A 431 5.25 -11.52 -19.47
CA THR A 431 4.84 -12.58 -20.39
C THR A 431 3.37 -12.93 -20.17
N GLY A 432 2.51 -12.44 -21.06
CA GLY A 432 1.09 -12.76 -21.10
C GLY A 432 0.84 -13.92 -22.05
N LYS A 433 -0.24 -14.66 -21.81
CA LYS A 433 -0.72 -15.64 -22.78
C LYS A 433 -1.59 -14.91 -23.80
N ASP A 434 -1.22 -14.96 -25.07
CA ASP A 434 -2.07 -14.47 -26.14
C ASP A 434 -3.40 -15.26 -26.10
N PRO A 435 -4.55 -14.59 -25.89
CA PRO A 435 -5.87 -15.24 -25.84
C PRO A 435 -6.22 -15.99 -27.13
N HIS A 436 -5.55 -15.65 -28.24
CA HIS A 436 -5.84 -16.09 -29.59
C HIS A 436 -4.95 -17.24 -30.05
N THR A 437 -3.63 -17.11 -29.85
CA THR A 437 -2.66 -18.13 -30.26
C THR A 437 -2.26 -19.08 -29.12
N GLY A 438 -2.56 -18.72 -27.88
CA GLY A 438 -2.15 -19.45 -26.68
C GLY A 438 -0.64 -19.45 -26.44
N ARG A 439 0.12 -18.71 -27.26
CA ARG A 439 1.56 -18.54 -27.10
C ARG A 439 1.84 -17.52 -26.00
N MET A 440 2.98 -17.70 -25.36
CA MET A 440 3.50 -16.74 -24.41
C MET A 440 4.11 -15.58 -25.20
N GLU A 441 3.53 -14.40 -25.09
CA GLU A 441 4.01 -13.18 -25.73
C GLU A 441 4.26 -12.10 -24.66
N SER A 442 5.26 -11.25 -24.91
CA SER A 442 5.54 -10.13 -24.01
C SER A 442 4.43 -9.08 -24.17
N GLN A 443 3.66 -8.85 -23.11
CA GLN A 443 2.67 -7.79 -23.03
C GLN A 443 3.23 -6.65 -22.19
N GLU A 444 3.17 -5.44 -22.73
CA GLU A 444 3.53 -4.23 -21.99
C GLU A 444 2.32 -3.68 -21.25
N TYR A 445 2.48 -3.47 -19.95
CA TYR A 445 1.49 -2.79 -19.13
C TYR A 445 2.03 -1.41 -18.79
N HIS A 446 1.22 -0.39 -19.09
CA HIS A 446 1.56 1.01 -18.84
C HIS A 446 0.50 1.64 -17.92
N VAL A 447 0.96 2.38 -16.92
CA VAL A 447 0.11 3.12 -15.98
C VAL A 447 0.60 4.56 -15.96
N GLU A 448 -0.28 5.48 -16.41
CA GLU A 448 0.03 6.91 -16.52
C GLU A 448 -0.39 7.66 -15.24
N GLY A 449 0.50 8.49 -14.70
CA GLY A 449 0.20 9.51 -13.69
C GLY A 449 -0.07 10.89 -14.33
N PRO A 450 0.03 12.00 -13.57
CA PRO A 450 0.45 12.10 -12.17
C PRO A 450 -0.60 11.60 -11.17
N THR A 451 -0.16 10.97 -10.07
CA THR A 451 -1.04 10.39 -9.03
C THR A 451 -0.60 10.87 -7.65
N MET A 452 -1.55 11.31 -6.82
CA MET A 452 -1.28 11.58 -5.40
C MET A 452 -1.33 10.27 -4.62
N ILE A 453 -0.31 10.00 -3.79
CA ILE A 453 -0.25 8.78 -2.99
C ILE A 453 -0.46 9.14 -1.51
N ILE A 454 -1.36 8.41 -0.85
CA ILE A 454 -1.56 8.47 0.59
C ILE A 454 -1.51 7.08 1.22
N LEU A 455 -0.67 6.93 2.24
CA LEU A 455 -0.38 5.66 2.89
C LEU A 455 -0.66 5.76 4.40
N THR A 456 -1.10 4.66 5.02
CA THR A 456 -1.13 4.55 6.48
C THR A 456 -0.19 3.46 6.96
N THR A 457 0.52 3.72 8.06
CA THR A 457 1.49 2.77 8.61
C THR A 457 1.56 2.80 10.13
N THR A 458 1.80 1.62 10.69
CA THR A 458 2.14 1.41 12.11
C THR A 458 3.64 1.18 12.32
N ALA A 459 4.43 1.06 11.24
CA ALA A 459 5.86 0.88 11.34
C ALA A 459 6.50 2.14 11.94
N VAL A 460 7.45 1.94 12.86
CA VAL A 460 8.23 3.03 13.45
C VAL A 460 9.33 3.48 12.48
N ASP A 461 9.98 2.50 11.85
CA ASP A 461 11.00 2.73 10.83
C ASP A 461 10.38 2.60 9.44
N LEU A 462 10.50 3.65 8.64
CA LEU A 462 10.04 3.71 7.26
C LEU A 462 11.23 3.56 6.31
N ASP A 463 10.98 3.02 5.13
CA ASP A 463 11.96 3.10 4.04
C ASP A 463 12.36 4.56 3.83
N GLU A 464 13.63 4.86 4.08
CA GLU A 464 14.16 6.23 4.13
C GLU A 464 13.93 6.97 2.81
N GLU A 465 13.94 6.22 1.72
CA GLU A 465 13.67 6.70 0.38
C GLU A 465 12.22 7.14 0.18
N LEU A 466 11.25 6.37 0.67
CA LEU A 466 9.82 6.70 0.62
C LEU A 466 9.49 7.85 1.58
N GLN A 467 10.06 7.83 2.78
CA GLN A 467 9.91 8.89 3.79
C GLN A 467 10.45 10.23 3.26
N ASN A 468 11.63 10.22 2.65
CA ASN A 468 12.25 11.43 2.10
C ASN A 468 11.51 12.00 0.90
N ARG A 469 10.61 11.24 0.25
CA ARG A 469 9.75 11.70 -0.85
C ARG A 469 8.33 12.08 -0.40
N SER A 470 7.97 11.79 0.84
CA SER A 470 6.63 12.03 1.38
C SER A 470 6.61 13.08 2.49
N LEU A 471 5.42 13.63 2.77
CA LEU A 471 5.10 14.35 3.99
C LEU A 471 4.61 13.34 5.03
N VAL A 472 5.25 13.31 6.21
CA VAL A 472 4.88 12.39 7.28
C VAL A 472 3.96 13.11 8.26
N LEU A 473 2.74 12.60 8.40
CA LEU A 473 1.74 13.06 9.35
C LEU A 473 1.69 12.12 10.54
N THR A 474 1.63 12.67 11.75
CA THR A 474 1.39 11.90 12.98
C THR A 474 0.06 12.29 13.58
N VAL A 475 -0.72 11.30 13.99
CA VAL A 475 -2.01 11.51 14.68
C VAL A 475 -1.77 11.91 16.13
N ASP A 476 -2.63 12.76 16.70
CA ASP A 476 -2.56 13.14 18.11
C ASP A 476 -3.02 11.98 19.01
N GLU A 477 -2.08 11.40 19.74
CA GLU A 477 -2.31 10.30 20.69
C GLU A 477 -2.45 10.80 22.14
N SER A 478 -2.73 12.09 22.35
CA SER A 478 -2.90 12.65 23.68
C SER A 478 -4.20 12.18 24.35
N ARG A 479 -4.19 12.22 25.69
CA ARG A 479 -5.39 11.96 26.49
C ARG A 479 -6.50 12.97 26.17
N GLU A 480 -6.16 14.26 26.04
CA GLU A 480 -7.11 15.31 25.69
C GLU A 480 -7.81 15.03 24.36
N GLN A 481 -7.04 14.58 23.36
CA GLN A 481 -7.58 14.21 22.06
C GLN A 481 -8.52 13.01 22.17
N THR A 482 -8.15 12.00 22.95
CA THR A 482 -9.01 10.84 23.22
C THR A 482 -10.32 11.27 23.89
N GLU A 483 -10.28 12.18 24.86
CA GLU A 483 -11.48 12.73 25.52
C GLU A 483 -12.38 13.52 24.57
N ARG A 484 -11.81 14.30 23.64
CA ARG A 484 -12.55 14.98 22.57
C ARG A 484 -13.24 13.97 21.64
N ILE A 485 -12.54 12.90 21.25
CA ILE A 485 -13.10 11.83 20.42
C ILE A 485 -14.25 11.13 21.14
N HIS A 486 -14.10 10.78 22.41
CA HIS A 486 -15.18 10.18 23.20
C HIS A 486 -16.41 11.08 23.30
N THR A 487 -16.21 12.39 23.42
CA THR A 487 -17.30 13.37 23.45
C THR A 487 -18.06 13.37 22.12
N LEU A 488 -17.35 13.43 20.99
CA LEU A 488 -17.98 13.34 19.67
C LEU A 488 -18.71 12.01 19.44
N GLN A 489 -18.15 10.90 19.91
CA GLN A 489 -18.78 9.58 19.80
C GLN A 489 -20.09 9.48 20.61
N ARG A 490 -20.14 10.09 21.81
CA ARG A 490 -21.36 10.20 22.60
C ARG A 490 -22.38 11.12 21.94
N GLU A 491 -21.95 12.31 21.50
CA GLU A 491 -22.80 13.26 20.79
C GLU A 491 -23.44 12.66 19.53
N ALA A 492 -22.69 11.83 18.79
CA ALA A 492 -23.19 11.15 17.59
C ALA A 492 -24.41 10.23 17.85
N ARG A 493 -24.66 9.85 19.10
CA ARG A 493 -25.83 9.04 19.52
C ARG A 493 -27.02 9.89 19.97
N THR A 494 -26.87 11.21 20.02
CA THR A 494 -27.94 12.16 20.39
C THR A 494 -28.70 12.64 19.16
N GLU A 495 -29.85 13.28 19.36
CA GLU A 495 -30.62 13.94 18.29
C GLU A 495 -29.77 14.98 17.54
N ALA A 496 -28.99 15.78 18.27
CA ALA A 496 -28.05 16.74 17.68
C ALA A 496 -26.99 16.06 16.79
N GLY A 497 -26.51 14.88 17.19
CA GLY A 497 -25.59 14.07 16.39
C GLY A 497 -26.22 13.52 15.11
N ILE A 498 -27.49 13.12 15.16
CA ILE A 498 -28.24 12.66 13.98
C ILE A 498 -28.45 13.82 13.00
N ALA A 499 -28.87 14.99 13.48
CA ALA A 499 -29.00 16.20 12.65
C ALA A 499 -27.65 16.60 12.02
N ARG A 500 -26.55 16.49 12.79
CA ARG A 500 -25.19 16.73 12.30
C ARG A 500 -24.78 15.78 11.18
N ARG A 501 -25.30 14.54 11.13
CA ARG A 501 -25.03 13.59 10.03
C ARG A 501 -25.59 14.10 8.70
N ALA A 502 -26.80 14.66 8.70
CA ALA A 502 -27.36 15.28 7.50
C ALA A 502 -26.48 16.45 7.02
N ARG A 503 -26.07 17.33 7.97
CA ARG A 503 -25.17 18.44 7.66
C ARG A 503 -23.80 17.97 7.14
N ARG A 504 -23.25 16.89 7.69
CA ARG A 504 -22.03 16.26 7.20
C ARG A 504 -22.17 15.87 5.72
N ASP A 505 -23.27 15.23 5.35
CA ASP A 505 -23.47 14.76 3.98
C ASP A 505 -23.59 15.94 2.98
N GLU A 506 -24.23 17.04 3.38
CA GLU A 506 -24.25 18.30 2.63
C GLU A 506 -22.84 18.91 2.44
N LEU A 507 -22.05 18.98 3.52
CA LEU A 507 -20.68 19.51 3.47
C LEU A 507 -19.78 18.64 2.59
N LEU A 508 -19.88 17.31 2.70
CA LEU A 508 -19.14 16.39 1.84
C LEU A 508 -19.53 16.56 0.37
N ALA A 509 -20.82 16.75 0.06
CA ALA A 509 -21.27 17.04 -1.29
C ALA A 509 -20.69 18.37 -1.82
N LEU A 510 -20.68 19.42 -1.00
CA LEU A 510 -20.09 20.72 -1.31
C LEU A 510 -18.59 20.59 -1.65
N HIS A 511 -17.82 19.92 -0.79
CA HIS A 511 -16.38 19.76 -1.01
C HIS A 511 -16.06 18.89 -2.23
N ARG A 512 -16.85 17.83 -2.49
CA ARG A 512 -16.68 17.00 -3.69
C ARG A 512 -16.94 17.83 -4.95
N ALA A 513 -18.03 18.59 -4.98
CA ALA A 513 -18.33 19.50 -6.08
C ALA A 513 -17.22 20.56 -6.26
N ALA A 514 -16.70 21.13 -5.16
CA ALA A 514 -15.60 22.08 -5.21
C ALA A 514 -14.32 21.44 -5.80
N GLN A 515 -13.97 20.23 -5.38
CA GLN A 515 -12.84 19.48 -5.92
C GLN A 515 -12.98 19.15 -7.41
N SER A 516 -14.21 18.93 -7.90
CA SER A 516 -14.50 18.73 -9.34
C SER A 516 -14.39 20.00 -10.17
N LEU A 517 -14.48 21.18 -9.55
CA LEU A 517 -14.33 22.47 -10.23
C LEU A 517 -12.86 22.94 -10.34
N LEU A 518 -11.95 22.29 -9.61
CA LEU A 518 -10.53 22.60 -9.69
C LEU A 518 -9.96 22.17 -11.05
N GLN A 519 -9.08 22.99 -11.63
CA GLN A 519 -8.49 22.77 -12.95
C GLN A 519 -7.00 22.45 -12.77
N PRO A 520 -6.41 21.54 -13.57
CA PRO A 520 -4.99 21.22 -13.52
C PRO A 520 -4.17 22.32 -14.21
N LEU A 521 -4.06 23.48 -13.57
CA LEU A 521 -3.29 24.62 -14.05
C LEU A 521 -1.87 24.62 -13.46
N PRO A 522 -0.82 24.90 -14.25
CA PRO A 522 0.51 25.11 -13.72
C PRO A 522 0.55 26.37 -12.85
N VAL A 523 1.46 26.40 -11.88
CA VAL A 523 1.63 27.53 -10.97
C VAL A 523 2.88 28.32 -11.33
N PHE A 524 2.77 29.64 -11.28
CA PHE A 524 3.90 30.55 -11.37
C PHE A 524 4.05 31.29 -10.04
N ASN A 525 5.20 31.12 -9.39
CA ASN A 525 5.52 31.82 -8.15
C ASN A 525 6.51 32.98 -8.42
N PRO A 526 6.07 34.25 -8.38
CA PRO A 526 6.93 35.42 -8.63
C PRO A 526 7.99 35.67 -7.54
N TYR A 527 7.94 34.92 -6.44
CA TYR A 527 8.81 35.07 -5.29
C TYR A 527 9.77 33.88 -5.15
N ALA A 528 9.72 32.90 -6.05
CA ALA A 528 10.49 31.65 -5.95
C ALA A 528 12.00 31.88 -5.79
N ASP A 529 12.54 32.89 -6.47
CA ASP A 529 13.96 33.30 -6.42
C ASP A 529 14.39 33.87 -5.05
N ARG A 530 13.44 34.35 -4.26
CA ARG A 530 13.66 34.92 -2.92
C ARG A 530 13.43 33.92 -1.79
N LEU A 531 12.84 32.75 -2.08
CA LEU A 531 12.60 31.69 -1.10
C LEU A 531 13.89 30.92 -0.83
N ARG A 532 14.49 31.18 0.34
CA ARG A 532 15.67 30.43 0.81
C ARG A 532 15.25 29.27 1.69
N PHE A 533 16.02 28.19 1.64
CA PHE A 533 15.84 27.01 2.48
C PHE A 533 17.20 26.56 3.01
N LEU A 534 17.19 25.76 4.08
CA LEU A 534 18.41 25.23 4.66
C LEU A 534 19.19 24.43 3.61
N SER A 535 20.51 24.63 3.54
CA SER A 535 21.38 24.03 2.50
C SER A 535 22.52 23.17 3.06
N HIS A 536 22.47 22.85 4.34
CA HIS A 536 23.56 22.20 5.07
C HIS A 536 23.52 20.66 5.03
N GLN A 537 22.42 20.05 4.55
CA GLN A 537 22.27 18.59 4.43
C GLN A 537 21.69 18.21 3.06
N LEU A 538 22.01 17.02 2.55
CA LEU A 538 21.48 16.55 1.26
C LEU A 538 19.95 16.38 1.25
N ARG A 539 19.37 15.98 2.39
CA ARG A 539 17.93 15.82 2.59
C ARG A 539 17.14 17.09 2.27
N THR A 540 17.70 18.26 2.57
CA THR A 540 17.01 19.55 2.39
C THR A 540 16.74 19.89 0.92
N ARG A 541 17.39 19.23 -0.05
CA ARG A 541 17.05 19.34 -1.47
C ARG A 541 15.63 18.84 -1.75
N ARG A 542 15.26 17.70 -1.14
CA ARG A 542 13.91 17.11 -1.28
C ARG A 542 12.90 17.91 -0.47
N ASP A 543 13.25 18.35 0.72
CA ASP A 543 12.34 19.15 1.55
C ASP A 543 12.08 20.55 0.99
N HIS A 544 13.06 21.14 0.28
CA HIS A 544 12.85 22.36 -0.47
C HIS A 544 11.82 22.16 -1.60
N GLU A 545 11.92 21.08 -2.37
CA GLU A 545 10.92 20.75 -3.41
C GLU A 545 9.54 20.56 -2.78
N LYS A 546 9.43 19.83 -1.67
CA LYS A 546 8.15 19.66 -0.94
C LYS A 546 7.56 21.00 -0.50
N TYR A 547 8.41 21.92 -0.03
CA TYR A 547 7.98 23.26 0.36
C TYR A 547 7.45 24.06 -0.84
N GLN A 548 8.11 24.01 -1.98
CA GLN A 548 7.60 24.65 -3.21
C GLN A 548 6.28 24.01 -3.65
N LEU A 549 6.17 22.69 -3.61
CA LEU A 549 4.93 21.97 -3.96
C LEU A 549 3.77 22.28 -2.99
N LEU A 550 4.05 22.58 -1.72
CA LEU A 550 3.04 23.08 -0.78
C LEU A 550 2.50 24.44 -1.22
N ILE A 551 3.38 25.36 -1.63
CA ILE A 551 2.98 26.67 -2.16
C ILE A 551 2.16 26.51 -3.44
N ASP A 552 2.60 25.65 -4.36
CA ASP A 552 1.89 25.39 -5.61
C ASP A 552 0.51 24.78 -5.36
N SER A 553 0.41 23.83 -4.42
CA SER A 553 -0.87 23.21 -4.04
C SER A 553 -1.83 24.23 -3.42
N LEU A 554 -1.31 25.19 -2.64
CA LEU A 554 -2.10 26.30 -2.10
C LEU A 554 -2.56 27.24 -3.21
N ALA A 555 -1.66 27.71 -4.08
CA ALA A 555 -2.04 28.56 -5.20
C ALA A 555 -3.11 27.89 -6.08
N LEU A 556 -2.98 26.58 -6.33
CA LEU A 556 -3.94 25.79 -7.09
C LEU A 556 -5.29 25.65 -6.38
N LEU A 557 -5.31 25.36 -5.06
CA LEU A 557 -6.53 25.36 -4.26
C LEU A 557 -7.26 26.71 -4.36
N PHE A 558 -6.50 27.81 -4.30
CA PHE A 558 -7.01 29.16 -4.38
C PHE A 558 -7.20 29.68 -5.81
N GLN A 559 -7.11 28.84 -6.86
CA GLN A 559 -7.11 29.30 -8.27
C GLN A 559 -8.31 30.20 -8.66
N HIS A 560 -9.44 30.11 -7.96
CA HIS A 560 -10.63 30.95 -8.18
C HIS A 560 -10.53 32.34 -7.54
N GLN A 561 -9.50 32.58 -6.73
CA GLN A 561 -9.17 33.81 -6.02
C GLN A 561 -7.82 34.39 -6.47
N ARG A 562 -7.11 33.73 -7.40
CA ARG A 562 -5.76 34.09 -7.82
C ARG A 562 -5.77 34.68 -9.22
N ALA A 563 -4.83 35.58 -9.47
CA ALA A 563 -4.61 36.10 -10.82
C ALA A 563 -4.10 34.99 -11.74
N ARG A 564 -4.45 35.10 -13.02
CA ARG A 564 -3.98 34.19 -14.07
C ARG A 564 -3.00 34.92 -14.98
N LYS A 565 -1.95 34.23 -15.43
CA LYS A 565 -0.93 34.78 -16.32
C LYS A 565 -0.54 33.76 -17.38
N THR A 566 -0.51 34.19 -18.64
CA THR A 566 -0.03 33.34 -19.73
C THR A 566 1.49 33.42 -19.84
N ILE A 567 2.16 32.28 -19.76
CA ILE A 567 3.62 32.14 -19.88
C ILE A 567 3.89 31.00 -20.86
N ALA A 568 4.72 31.24 -21.88
CA ALA A 568 5.03 30.25 -22.93
C ALA A 568 3.77 29.59 -23.55
N GLY A 569 2.70 30.37 -23.75
CA GLY A 569 1.44 29.89 -24.34
C GLY A 569 0.54 29.06 -23.41
N ARG A 570 0.91 28.89 -22.13
CA ARG A 570 0.09 28.18 -21.13
C ARG A 570 -0.39 29.13 -20.05
N GLU A 571 -1.65 28.97 -19.62
CA GLU A 571 -2.24 29.74 -18.52
C GLU A 571 -1.69 29.20 -17.18
N HIS A 572 -1.18 30.09 -16.34
CA HIS A 572 -0.66 29.77 -15.01
C HIS A 572 -1.44 30.49 -13.93
N VAL A 573 -1.62 29.84 -12.79
CA VAL A 573 -2.09 30.50 -11.56
C VAL A 573 -0.91 31.20 -10.90
N VAL A 574 -1.08 32.47 -10.54
CA VAL A 574 -0.01 33.27 -9.92
C VAL A 574 -0.08 33.11 -8.39
N ALA A 575 0.97 32.54 -7.79
CA ALA A 575 1.07 32.42 -6.35
C ALA A 575 1.26 33.80 -5.67
N THR A 576 0.72 33.92 -4.47
CA THR A 576 0.73 35.15 -3.66
C THR A 576 1.56 34.98 -2.39
N LEU A 577 1.87 36.10 -1.71
CA LEU A 577 2.54 36.06 -0.41
C LEU A 577 1.70 35.34 0.66
N ASP A 578 0.37 35.39 0.56
CA ASP A 578 -0.51 34.66 1.47
C ASP A 578 -0.38 33.14 1.32
N ASP A 579 -0.16 32.65 0.08
CA ASP A 579 0.10 31.23 -0.17
C ASP A 579 1.42 30.80 0.48
N ILE A 580 2.45 31.65 0.41
CA ILE A 580 3.74 31.42 1.06
C ILE A 580 3.60 31.45 2.59
N ALA A 581 2.84 32.40 3.14
CA ALA A 581 2.61 32.51 4.58
C ALA A 581 1.91 31.25 5.13
N ARG A 582 0.88 30.74 4.43
CA ARG A 582 0.20 29.48 4.79
C ARG A 582 1.11 28.26 4.61
N ALA A 583 1.95 28.25 3.57
CA ALA A 583 2.93 27.18 3.40
C ALA A 583 3.95 27.17 4.55
N ASN A 584 4.37 28.34 5.05
CA ASN A 584 5.28 28.44 6.20
C ASN A 584 4.65 27.89 7.48
N GLU A 585 3.37 28.19 7.72
CA GLU A 585 2.60 27.63 8.85
C GLU A 585 2.65 26.10 8.83
N LEU A 586 2.36 25.49 7.68
CA LEU A 586 2.36 24.03 7.54
C LEU A 586 3.78 23.44 7.57
N ALA A 587 4.75 24.07 6.90
CA ALA A 587 6.11 23.56 6.80
C ALA A 587 6.76 23.36 8.16
N HIS A 588 6.46 24.22 9.15
CA HIS A 588 6.96 24.05 10.51
C HIS A 588 6.50 22.73 11.13
N ASP A 589 5.25 22.35 10.88
CA ASP A 589 4.64 21.14 11.45
C ASP A 589 5.08 19.86 10.73
N VAL A 590 5.18 19.87 9.39
CA VAL A 590 5.45 18.66 8.59
C VAL A 590 6.89 18.51 8.08
N LEU A 591 7.60 19.60 7.84
CA LEU A 591 9.00 19.56 7.39
C LEU A 591 9.97 19.82 8.56
N GLY A 592 9.58 20.68 9.51
CA GLY A 592 10.38 21.00 10.70
C GLY A 592 10.67 19.79 11.60
N ARG A 593 9.73 18.84 11.68
CA ARG A 593 9.90 17.60 12.46
C ARG A 593 10.93 16.62 11.87
N GLY A 594 11.25 16.75 10.59
CA GLY A 594 12.23 15.90 9.90
C GLY A 594 13.65 16.49 9.84
N LEU A 595 13.86 17.72 10.30
CA LEU A 595 15.17 18.38 10.37
C LEU A 595 15.92 18.09 11.69
N ASP A 596 15.26 17.37 12.59
CA ASP A 596 15.81 16.80 13.81
C ASP A 596 15.77 15.28 13.62
N ASP A 597 16.89 14.59 13.87
CA ASP A 597 16.99 13.14 13.72
C ASP A 597 16.15 12.38 14.77
N MET A 598 15.50 13.08 15.69
CA MET A 598 14.66 12.48 16.73
C MET A 598 13.21 12.23 16.27
N PRO A 599 12.72 10.97 16.30
CA PRO A 599 11.32 10.64 16.09
C PRO A 599 10.37 11.42 17.04
N PRO A 600 9.10 11.65 16.65
CA PRO A 600 8.14 12.44 17.45
C PRO A 600 7.93 11.92 18.88
N GLN A 601 7.94 10.60 19.05
CA GLN A 601 7.82 9.96 20.37
C GLN A 601 9.07 10.21 21.23
N THR A 602 10.25 10.16 20.63
CA THR A 602 11.54 10.48 21.27
C THR A 602 11.59 11.96 21.68
N ARG A 603 11.13 12.88 20.82
CA ARG A 603 11.01 14.30 21.15
C ARG A 603 10.03 14.52 22.31
N ARG A 604 8.89 13.81 22.32
CA ARG A 604 7.93 13.89 23.42
C ARG A 604 8.55 13.41 24.73
N LEU A 605 9.29 12.30 24.70
CA LEU A 605 10.02 11.81 25.87
C LEU A 605 11.07 12.82 26.34
N LEU A 606 11.85 13.41 25.43
CA LEU A 606 12.80 14.46 25.75
C LEU A 606 12.12 15.66 26.42
N GLY A 607 10.96 16.10 25.89
CA GLY A 607 10.16 17.16 26.51
C GLY A 607 9.72 16.81 27.92
N LEU A 608 9.20 15.59 28.14
CA LEU A 608 8.81 15.10 29.47
C LEU A 608 10.00 15.02 30.44
N VAL A 609 11.18 14.62 29.95
CA VAL A 609 12.42 14.59 30.76
C VAL A 609 12.87 16.01 31.11
N GLN A 610 12.82 16.95 30.17
CA GLN A 610 13.15 18.36 30.42
C GLN A 610 12.18 19.01 31.41
N ASP A 611 10.90 18.68 31.34
CA ASP A 611 9.88 19.16 32.28
C ASP A 611 10.10 18.57 33.68
N LEU A 612 10.42 17.27 33.76
CA LEU A 612 10.78 16.62 35.03
C LEU A 612 12.03 17.26 35.67
N GLU A 613 13.05 17.58 34.88
CA GLU A 613 14.26 18.24 35.35
C GLU A 613 13.99 19.70 35.78
N ARG A 614 13.12 20.42 35.07
CA ARG A 614 12.64 21.75 35.50
C ARG A 614 11.90 21.68 36.83
N GLU A 615 10.97 20.75 36.98
CA GLU A 615 10.25 20.56 38.24
C GLU A 615 11.18 20.17 39.40
N ARG A 616 12.21 19.37 39.13
CA ARG A 616 13.24 19.01 40.13
C ARG A 616 14.10 20.20 40.51
N ALA A 617 14.49 21.04 39.55
CA ALA A 617 15.23 22.27 39.81
C ALA A 617 14.41 23.26 40.66
N GLU A 618 13.12 23.38 40.39
CA GLU A 618 12.20 24.22 41.18
C GLU A 618 11.99 23.67 42.61
N LYS A 619 11.85 22.35 42.77
CA LYS A 619 11.73 21.69 44.09
C LYS A 619 13.05 21.64 44.87
N GLY A 620 14.19 21.69 44.19
CA GLY A 620 15.53 21.73 44.79
C GLY A 620 16.00 23.12 45.21
N GLY A 621 15.32 24.19 44.80
CA GLY A 621 15.69 25.58 45.07
C GLY A 621 15.32 26.13 46.45
N THR A 622 14.61 25.37 47.30
CA THR A 622 14.17 25.81 48.64
C THR A 622 14.85 25.07 49.78
N GLY A 623 16.13 24.70 49.61
CA GLY A 623 16.90 23.99 50.63
C GLY A 623 18.36 24.43 50.67
N GLY A 624 18.60 25.61 51.24
CA GLY A 624 19.92 26.04 51.71
C GLY A 624 19.76 27.28 52.60
N PRO A 625 20.56 27.44 53.67
CA PRO A 625 21.95 26.99 53.76
C PRO A 625 22.21 25.77 54.65
#